data_AF-A0A7Y5UVF7-F1
#
_entry.id   AF-A0A7Y5UVF7-F1
#
_cell.length_a   1.000
_cell.length_b   1.000
_cell.length_c   1.000
_cell.angle_alpha   90.00
_cell.angle_beta   90.00
_cell.angle_gamma   90.00
#
_symmetry.space_group_name_H-M   'P 1'
#
loop_
_entity.id
_entity.type
_entity.pdbx_description
1 polymer ?
#
loop_
_entity_poly.entity_id
_entity_poly.type
_entity_poly.pdbx_seq_one_letter_code
_entity_poly.pdbx_strand_id
1 'polypeptide(L)' 'MSKISDQLKARIDAWIKTKGCNEYGDPPDTMYAGGSPLFDERTGQMKDRYEYILSKNPELAENED' A
#
# COMPACT_ATOMS: atom_id res chain seq x y z
N MET A 1 -10.09 13.44 0.58
CA MET A 1 -9.44 12.28 1.23
C MET A 1 -10.51 11.22 1.42
N SER A 2 -10.57 10.24 0.53
CA SER A 2 -11.47 9.10 0.72
C SER A 2 -10.92 8.31 1.90
N LYS A 3 -11.68 8.25 2.99
CA LYS A 3 -11.20 7.66 4.23
C LYS A 3 -11.16 6.14 4.03
N ILE A 4 -9.99 5.58 3.75
CA ILE A 4 -9.80 4.12 3.70
C ILE A 4 -10.29 3.54 5.04
N SER A 5 -11.28 2.66 4.98
CA SER A 5 -11.94 2.09 6.16
C SER A 5 -10.96 1.20 6.94
N ASP A 6 -11.14 1.08 8.25
CA ASP A 6 -10.28 0.21 9.05
C ASP A 6 -10.43 -1.27 8.69
N GLN A 7 -11.61 -1.67 8.19
CA GLN A 7 -11.84 -3.00 7.63
C GLN A 7 -11.00 -3.25 6.38
N LEU A 8 -10.94 -2.28 5.45
CA LEU A 8 -10.11 -2.38 4.26
C LEU A 8 -8.62 -2.41 4.62
N LYS A 9 -8.18 -1.61 5.60
CA LYS A 9 -6.79 -1.67 6.11
C LYS A 9 -6.44 -3.05 6.66
N ALA A 10 -7.31 -3.61 7.51
CA ALA A 10 -7.09 -4.93 8.11
C ALA A 10 -7.00 -6.03 7.03
N ARG A 11 -7.82 -5.93 5.97
CA ARG A 11 -7.76 -6.82 4.82
C ARG A 11 -6.44 -6.70 4.06
N ILE A 12 -6.00 -5.47 3.78
CA ILE A 12 -4.73 -5.21 3.10
C ILE A 12 -3.58 -5.81 3.92
N ASP A 13 -3.56 -5.58 5.24
CA ASP A 13 -2.54 -6.14 6.11
C ASP A 13 -2.55 -7.68 6.13
N ALA A 14 -3.73 -8.31 6.08
CA ALA A 14 -3.85 -9.75 5.95
C ALA A 14 -3.32 -10.25 4.60
N TRP A 15 -3.65 -9.56 3.51
CA TRP A 15 -3.17 -9.89 2.16
C TRP A 15 -1.64 -9.80 2.08
N ILE A 16 -1.03 -8.74 2.63
CA ILE A 16 0.43 -8.57 2.68
C ILE A 16 1.07 -9.80 3.35
N LYS A 17 0.55 -10.19 4.51
CA LYS A 17 1.07 -11.34 5.27
C LYS A 17 0.91 -12.65 4.51
N THR A 18 -0.25 -12.88 3.89
CA THR A 18 -0.53 -14.10 3.14
C THR A 18 0.31 -14.22 1.87
N LYS A 19 0.59 -13.11 1.19
CA LYS A 19 1.40 -13.08 -0.03
C LYS A 19 2.91 -13.03 0.24
N GLY A 20 3.34 -12.78 1.48
CA GLY A 20 4.74 -12.61 1.83
C GLY A 20 5.33 -11.32 1.26
N CYS A 21 4.51 -10.30 1.07
CA CYS A 21 4.95 -8.98 0.63
C CYS A 21 5.63 -8.21 1.78
N ASN A 22 6.36 -7.15 1.43
CA ASN A 22 6.85 -6.18 2.40
C ASN A 22 5.70 -5.29 2.94
N GLU A 23 6.02 -4.37 3.86
CA GLU A 23 5.05 -3.50 4.51
C GLU A 23 4.27 -2.55 3.58
N TYR A 24 4.72 -2.40 2.33
CA TYR A 24 4.13 -1.56 1.28
C TYR A 24 3.42 -2.38 0.20
N GLY A 25 3.25 -3.70 0.41
CA GLY A 25 2.58 -4.58 -0.54
C GLY A 25 3.41 -4.94 -1.77
N ASP A 26 4.70 -4.60 -1.79
CA ASP A 26 5.64 -4.97 -2.85
C ASP A 26 6.34 -6.31 -2.51
N PRO A 27 7.05 -6.95 -3.47
CA PRO A 27 7.89 -8.11 -3.18
C PRO A 27 8.89 -7.84 -2.03
N PRO A 28 9.22 -8.86 -1.20
CA PRO A 28 10.02 -8.68 0.00
C PRO A 28 11.41 -8.11 -0.25
N ASP A 29 12.01 -8.39 -1.42
CA ASP A 29 13.36 -7.94 -1.79
C ASP A 29 13.37 -6.58 -2.53
N THR A 30 12.26 -5.84 -2.50
CA THR A 30 12.15 -4.53 -3.17
C THR A 30 13.02 -3.50 -2.46
N MET A 31 13.94 -2.89 -3.22
CA MET A 31 14.75 -1.75 -2.76
C MET A 31 14.17 -0.43 -3.23
N TYR A 32 14.10 0.55 -2.33
CA TYR A 32 13.62 1.90 -2.63
C TYR A 32 14.81 2.87 -2.72
N ALA A 33 15.12 3.34 -3.93
CA ALA A 33 16.27 4.22 -4.18
C ALA A 33 16.21 5.53 -3.35
N GLY A 34 15.00 6.02 -3.04
CA GLY A 34 14.76 7.20 -2.20
C GLY A 34 14.46 6.88 -0.72
N GLY A 35 14.74 5.65 -0.25
CA GLY A 35 14.49 5.19 1.12
C GLY A 35 13.06 4.73 1.40
N SER A 36 12.04 5.47 0.93
CA SER A 36 10.64 5.08 1.08
C SER A 36 9.86 5.26 -0.22
N PRO A 37 8.98 4.32 -0.62
CA PRO A 37 8.11 4.49 -1.77
C PRO A 37 7.01 5.54 -1.54
N LEU A 38 6.81 5.97 -0.29
CA LEU A 38 5.77 6.91 0.09
C LEU A 38 6.17 8.35 -0.16
N PHE A 39 7.46 8.65 -0.32
CA PHE A 39 7.91 10.01 -0.59
C PHE A 39 7.75 10.34 -2.08
N ASP A 40 6.91 11.33 -2.38
CA ASP A 40 6.75 11.85 -3.73
C ASP A 40 7.76 12.99 -3.95
N GLU A 41 8.87 12.69 -4.61
CA GLU A 41 9.94 13.66 -4.88
C GLU A 41 9.48 14.84 -5.76
N ARG A 42 8.39 14.68 -6.52
CA ARG A 42 7.88 15.76 -7.39
C ARG A 42 7.14 16.82 -6.58
N THR A 43 6.45 16.42 -5.51
CA THR A 43 5.66 17.32 -4.67
C THR A 43 6.31 17.60 -3.32
N GLY A 44 7.29 16.79 -2.91
CA GLY A 44 7.90 16.81 -1.59
C GLY A 44 6.98 16.30 -0.47
N GLN A 45 5.91 15.58 -0.82
CA GLN A 45 4.89 15.12 0.13
C GLN A 45 4.95 13.60 0.33
N MET A 46 4.55 13.16 1.52
CA MET A 46 4.36 11.73 1.83
C MET A 46 2.96 11.28 1.41
N LYS A 47 2.88 10.16 0.69
CA LYS A 47 1.64 9.46 0.39
C LYS A 47 1.23 8.57 1.56
N ASP A 48 -0.08 8.37 1.74
CA ASP A 48 -0.57 7.37 2.67
C ASP A 48 -0.20 5.96 2.19
N ARG A 49 0.18 5.10 3.14
CA ARG A 49 0.63 3.73 2.86
C ARG A 49 -0.45 2.91 2.14
N TYR A 50 -1.70 3.01 2.60
CA TYR A 50 -2.78 2.22 2.03
C TYR A 50 -3.24 2.79 0.69
N GLU A 51 -3.21 4.11 0.52
CA GLU A 51 -3.41 4.73 -0.79
C GLU A 51 -2.35 4.26 -1.80
N TYR A 52 -1.08 4.17 -1.40
CA TYR A 52 -0.01 3.62 -2.23
C TYR A 52 -0.29 2.16 -2.62
N ILE A 53 -0.60 1.30 -1.64
CA ILE A 53 -0.88 -0.13 -1.88
C ILE A 53 -2.06 -0.30 -2.85
N LEU A 54 -3.16 0.43 -2.64
CA LEU A 54 -4.35 0.36 -3.48
C LEU A 54 -4.11 0.94 -4.88
N SER A 55 -3.24 1.95 -5.01
CA SER A 55 -2.88 2.48 -6.34
C SER A 55 -2.17 1.44 -7.22
N LYS A 56 -1.49 0.47 -6.61
CA LYS A 56 -0.81 -0.63 -7.29
C LYS A 56 -1.66 -1.91 -7.38
N ASN A 57 -2.55 -2.12 -6.43
CA ASN A 57 -3.40 -3.31 -6.30
C ASN A 57 -4.86 -2.85 -6.12
N PRO A 58 -5.49 -2.24 -7.15
CA PRO A 58 -6.84 -1.69 -7.06
C PRO A 58 -7.89 -2.77 -6.74
N GLU A 59 -7.63 -4.03 -7.11
CA GLU A 59 -8.51 -5.16 -6.83
C GLU A 59 -8.76 -5.36 -5.33
N LEU A 60 -7.84 -4.96 -4.46
CA LEU A 60 -8.02 -5.11 -3.01
C LEU A 60 -9.17 -4.26 -2.47
N ALA A 61 -9.53 -3.17 -3.18
CA ALA A 61 -10.69 -2.35 -2.88
C ALA A 61 -12.00 -2.94 -3.43
N GLU A 62 -11.95 -3.74 -4.50
CA GLU A 62 -13.15 -4.23 -5.21
C GLU A 62 -13.71 -5.53 -4.62
N ASN A 63 -12.90 -6.36 -3.98
CA ASN A 63 -13.33 -7.67 -3.51
C ASN A 63 -14.18 -7.63 -2.20
N GLU A 64 -15.00 -6.61 -1.93
CA GLU A 64 -15.91 -6.54 -0.75
C GLU A 64 -17.15 -7.47 -0.87
N ASP A 65 -17.03 -8.59 -1.60
CA ASP A 65 -18.12 -9.57 -1.80
C ASP A 65 -18.53 -10.33 -0.53
#